data_AF-A0A094H8V2-F1
#
_entry.id   AF-A0A094H8V2-F1
#
_cell.length_a   1.000
_cell.length_b   1.000
_cell.length_c   1.000
_cell.angle_alpha   90.00
_cell.angle_beta   90.00
_cell.angle_gamma   90.00
#
_symmetry.space_group_name_H-M   'P 1'
#
loop_
_entity.id
_entity.type
_entity.pdbx_description
1 polymer ?
#
loop_
_entity_poly.entity_id
_entity_poly.type
_entity_poly.pdbx_seq_one_letter_code
_entity_poly.pdbx_strand_id
1 'polypeptide(L)'
;MCSKFWPKGGLPGILHHYTETLVTFEYTATVTHKPHSIVFLGGLGDGLATTSYMSDIVRALQPTDWSLFTLNLTSSYQSWGLGHLDRDTNEVAECVKYIKDYKTSKFGDGKIVLMGHSSGSQFVMHYLYRPNPHTGIAPFDPSLEHVKRLGIDGAIMQAPVSDREAILLCREMGIGGKTPSEVEAAYQTLEAMAKKVDREAICDTLLPLALTSQIGYLPNVPISSRRFLSLNSPESPLAPEEDDLFSSDIGDEHLAKTFGMIKERGLLNHKLMVLYSGADQAVPAYVDKEGLLVRWMNAVNHNGRDQIWDRDHSAVIPGASHALSNDDQAEPRKDLVRRVLGYLLTAEKVPTKPTKSND
;
A
#
# COMPACT_ATOMS: atom_id res chain seq x y z
N MET A 1 -14.09 -23.60 8.51
CA MET A 1 -15.14 -22.72 9.07
C MET A 1 -15.01 -21.37 8.39
N CYS A 2 -16.06 -20.87 7.74
CA CYS A 2 -16.00 -19.57 7.09
C CYS A 2 -15.73 -18.48 8.14
N SER A 3 -14.71 -17.66 7.90
CA SER A 3 -14.37 -16.50 8.73
C SER A 3 -15.62 -15.68 9.03
N LYS A 4 -15.85 -15.31 10.30
CA LYS A 4 -16.90 -14.35 10.71
C LYS A 4 -16.46 -12.91 10.39
N PHE A 5 -15.98 -12.73 9.16
CA PHE A 5 -15.12 -11.65 8.72
C PHE A 5 -15.76 -10.26 8.82
N TRP A 6 -17.09 -10.18 8.69
CA TRP A 6 -17.84 -8.93 8.70
C TRP A 6 -18.97 -8.89 9.74
N PRO A 7 -19.25 -7.72 10.34
CA PRO A 7 -20.45 -7.50 11.10
C PRO A 7 -21.69 -7.82 10.25
N LYS A 8 -22.65 -8.52 10.83
CA LYS A 8 -23.96 -8.74 10.21
C LYS A 8 -24.64 -7.38 10.02
N GLY A 9 -25.22 -7.15 8.83
CA GLY A 9 -25.92 -5.91 8.50
C GLY A 9 -25.08 -4.84 7.78
N GLY A 10 -23.82 -5.14 7.46
CA GLY A 10 -22.92 -4.22 6.75
C GLY A 10 -22.35 -3.13 7.66
N LEU A 11 -21.62 -2.18 7.06
CA LEU A 11 -21.14 -0.97 7.72
C LEU A 11 -21.76 0.26 7.05
N PRO A 12 -22.39 1.17 7.82
CA PRO A 12 -22.96 2.39 7.27
C PRO A 12 -21.87 3.37 6.81
N GLY A 13 -22.20 4.19 5.82
CA GLY A 13 -21.29 5.18 5.27
C GLY A 13 -21.88 5.95 4.09
N ILE A 14 -21.03 6.73 3.44
CA ILE A 14 -21.36 7.58 2.30
C ILE A 14 -20.47 7.16 1.13
N LEU A 15 -21.07 6.88 -0.03
CA LEU A 15 -20.34 6.67 -1.26
C LEU A 15 -20.14 8.02 -1.97
N HIS A 16 -18.89 8.33 -2.29
CA HIS A 16 -18.47 9.55 -2.95
C HIS A 16 -17.90 9.24 -4.32
N HIS A 17 -18.09 10.15 -5.27
CA HIS A 17 -17.36 10.20 -6.52
C HIS A 17 -16.26 11.25 -6.39
N TYR A 18 -14.99 10.83 -6.49
CA TYR A 18 -13.86 11.75 -6.51
C TYR A 18 -13.37 12.04 -7.94
N THR A 19 -13.75 11.18 -8.88
CA THR A 19 -13.81 11.47 -10.32
C THR A 19 -15.18 11.00 -10.84
N GLU A 20 -15.47 11.22 -12.12
CA GLU A 20 -16.69 10.68 -12.76
C GLU A 20 -16.78 9.14 -12.66
N THR A 21 -15.65 8.45 -12.69
CA THR A 21 -15.58 6.97 -12.78
C THR A 21 -15.08 6.29 -11.51
N LEU A 22 -14.38 7.00 -10.63
CA LEU A 22 -13.76 6.44 -9.44
C LEU A 22 -14.44 6.94 -8.16
N VAL A 23 -14.59 6.02 -7.22
CA VAL A 23 -15.36 6.22 -5.99
C VAL A 23 -14.52 6.01 -4.74
N THR A 24 -14.90 6.70 -3.67
CA THR A 24 -14.38 6.49 -2.32
C THR A 24 -15.55 6.36 -1.35
N PHE A 25 -15.45 5.47 -0.37
CA PHE A 25 -16.50 5.20 0.61
C PHE A 25 -16.05 5.67 1.99
N GLU A 26 -16.76 6.64 2.56
CA GLU A 26 -16.58 7.15 3.92
C GLU A 26 -17.37 6.28 4.90
N TYR A 27 -16.68 5.58 5.81
CA TYR A 27 -17.34 4.85 6.90
C TYR A 27 -17.72 5.81 8.02
N THR A 28 -19.01 6.08 8.14
CA THR A 28 -19.58 6.93 9.18
C THR A 28 -21.02 6.54 9.48
N ALA A 29 -21.38 6.50 10.76
CA ALA A 29 -22.71 6.10 11.22
C ALA A 29 -23.61 7.30 11.60
N THR A 30 -23.05 8.51 11.74
CA THR A 30 -23.74 9.66 12.35
C THR A 30 -23.27 11.00 11.79
N VAL A 31 -24.07 12.05 12.02
CA VAL A 31 -23.77 13.48 11.72
C VAL A 31 -22.71 14.07 12.68
N THR A 32 -21.82 13.22 13.20
CA THR A 32 -20.73 13.64 14.08
C THR A 32 -19.73 14.48 13.31
N HIS A 33 -19.19 15.50 13.96
CA HIS A 33 -18.09 16.30 13.43
C HIS A 33 -16.88 15.37 13.17
N LYS A 34 -16.44 15.26 11.92
CA LYS A 34 -15.34 14.37 11.49
C LYS A 34 -14.39 15.11 10.54
N PRO A 35 -13.63 16.11 11.01
CA PRO A 35 -12.73 16.89 10.15
C PRO A 35 -11.57 16.04 9.62
N HIS A 36 -11.17 14.98 10.31
CA HIS A 36 -9.97 14.21 9.99
C HIS A 36 -10.29 12.94 9.20
N SER A 37 -9.36 12.53 8.34
CA SER A 37 -9.56 11.43 7.39
C SER A 37 -8.36 10.48 7.38
N ILE A 38 -8.63 9.19 7.57
CA ILE A 38 -7.67 8.14 7.26
C ILE A 38 -8.11 7.47 5.97
N VAL A 39 -7.25 7.49 4.95
CA VAL A 39 -7.50 6.89 3.63
C VAL A 39 -6.79 5.55 3.58
N PHE A 40 -7.57 4.48 3.60
CA PHE A 40 -7.10 3.11 3.56
C PHE A 40 -6.92 2.66 2.11
N LEU A 41 -5.69 2.27 1.78
CA LEU A 41 -5.27 1.75 0.48
C LEU A 41 -5.08 0.24 0.61
N GLY A 42 -5.98 -0.55 0.00
CA GLY A 42 -5.91 -2.01 0.02
C GLY A 42 -4.78 -2.56 -0.85
N GLY A 43 -4.56 -3.88 -0.75
CA GLY A 43 -3.62 -4.61 -1.58
C GLY A 43 -4.06 -4.75 -3.05
N LEU A 44 -3.23 -5.37 -3.87
CA LEU A 44 -3.50 -5.63 -5.28
C LEU A 44 -4.69 -6.61 -5.37
N GLY A 45 -5.80 -6.16 -5.94
CA GLY A 45 -7.04 -6.94 -6.03
C GLY A 45 -8.02 -6.68 -4.89
N ASP A 46 -7.64 -5.88 -3.90
CA ASP A 46 -8.59 -5.36 -2.93
C ASP A 46 -9.49 -4.29 -3.57
N GLY A 47 -10.71 -4.21 -3.05
CA GLY A 47 -11.62 -3.09 -3.27
C GLY A 47 -12.11 -2.52 -1.95
N LEU A 48 -13.34 -2.01 -1.95
CA LEU A 48 -13.99 -1.51 -0.74
C LEU A 48 -14.20 -2.64 0.27
N ALA A 49 -13.88 -2.38 1.54
CA ALA A 49 -14.13 -3.31 2.64
C ALA A 49 -13.46 -4.69 2.49
N THR A 50 -12.16 -4.73 2.18
CA THR A 50 -11.50 -6.02 1.88
C THR A 50 -10.81 -6.68 3.09
N THR A 51 -10.48 -5.96 4.17
CA THR A 51 -9.75 -6.51 5.34
C THR A 51 -10.56 -6.49 6.65
N SER A 52 -10.40 -7.52 7.49
CA SER A 52 -11.19 -7.71 8.73
C SER A 52 -11.00 -6.57 9.74
N TYR A 53 -9.73 -6.21 9.97
CA TYR A 53 -9.34 -5.22 10.95
C TYR A 53 -9.77 -3.81 10.53
N MET A 54 -10.09 -3.57 9.26
CA MET A 54 -10.71 -2.31 8.83
C MET A 54 -12.03 -2.08 9.56
N SER A 55 -12.84 -3.13 9.75
CA SER A 55 -14.08 -3.02 10.53
C SER A 55 -13.82 -2.70 12.01
N ASP A 56 -12.72 -3.22 12.58
CA ASP A 56 -12.29 -2.91 13.94
C ASP A 56 -11.82 -1.45 14.05
N ILE A 57 -11.05 -0.96 13.07
CA ILE A 57 -10.64 0.46 12.99
C ILE A 57 -11.87 1.36 12.87
N VAL A 58 -12.79 1.09 11.94
CA VAL A 58 -14.02 1.88 11.77
C VAL A 58 -14.79 1.99 13.08
N ARG A 59 -14.97 0.89 13.81
CA ARG A 59 -15.61 0.90 15.15
C ARG A 59 -14.83 1.75 16.14
N ALA A 60 -13.51 1.61 16.16
CA ALA A 60 -12.65 2.32 17.10
C ALA A 60 -12.56 3.83 16.81
N LEU A 61 -12.80 4.26 15.57
CA LEU A 61 -12.83 5.68 15.17
C LEU A 61 -14.18 6.36 15.45
N GLN A 62 -15.26 5.60 15.74
CA GLN A 62 -16.58 6.18 16.01
C GLN A 62 -16.56 7.34 17.03
N PRO A 63 -15.91 7.24 18.21
CA PRO A 63 -15.88 8.31 19.19
C PRO A 63 -14.85 9.43 18.92
N THR A 64 -14.10 9.37 17.82
CA THR A 64 -12.99 10.32 17.52
C THR A 64 -13.41 11.40 16.51
N ASP A 65 -12.52 12.31 16.13
CA ASP A 65 -12.74 13.25 15.02
C ASP A 65 -12.31 12.69 13.64
N TRP A 66 -11.92 11.41 13.60
CA TRP A 66 -11.50 10.72 12.37
C TRP A 66 -12.62 9.88 11.76
N SER A 67 -12.60 9.84 10.44
CA SER A 67 -13.41 8.96 9.59
C SER A 67 -12.49 8.19 8.65
N LEU A 68 -12.84 6.94 8.36
CA LEU A 68 -12.08 6.09 7.44
C LEU A 68 -12.68 6.16 6.04
N PHE A 69 -11.81 6.25 5.05
CA PHE A 69 -12.14 6.17 3.64
C PHE A 69 -11.47 4.94 3.02
N THR A 70 -12.16 4.25 2.12
CA THR A 70 -11.57 3.30 1.17
C THR A 70 -11.87 3.75 -0.24
N LEU A 71 -11.00 3.49 -1.21
CA LEU A 71 -11.20 3.92 -2.59
C LEU A 71 -11.06 2.78 -3.60
N ASN A 72 -11.66 2.97 -4.76
CA ASN A 72 -11.39 2.20 -5.96
C ASN A 72 -10.46 2.99 -6.87
N LEU A 73 -9.48 2.30 -7.45
CA LEU A 73 -8.59 2.82 -8.48
C LEU A 73 -8.99 2.27 -9.85
N THR A 74 -8.44 2.81 -10.93
CA THR A 74 -8.56 2.19 -12.26
C THR A 74 -8.07 0.75 -12.22
N SER A 75 -6.97 0.49 -11.50
CA SER A 75 -6.41 -0.85 -11.27
C SER A 75 -7.36 -1.79 -10.48
N SER A 76 -8.35 -1.26 -9.75
CA SER A 76 -9.42 -2.07 -9.14
C SER A 76 -10.41 -2.61 -10.16
N TYR A 77 -10.67 -1.88 -11.25
CA TYR A 77 -11.64 -2.27 -12.29
C TYR A 77 -10.99 -2.97 -13.49
N GLN A 78 -9.82 -2.50 -13.89
CA GLN A 78 -9.10 -2.96 -15.07
C GLN A 78 -8.08 -4.06 -14.78
N SER A 79 -8.20 -4.71 -13.62
CA SER A 79 -7.25 -5.68 -13.08
C SER A 79 -5.89 -5.07 -12.73
N TRP A 80 -5.48 -5.26 -11.48
CA TRP A 80 -4.23 -4.75 -10.94
C TRP A 80 -2.98 -5.27 -11.67
N GLY A 81 -3.08 -6.41 -12.34
CA GLY A 81 -1.97 -6.94 -13.15
C GLY A 81 -1.68 -6.15 -14.43
N LEU A 82 -2.54 -5.17 -14.78
CA LEU A 82 -2.33 -4.17 -15.84
C LEU A 82 -2.07 -2.76 -15.25
N GLY A 83 -2.03 -2.67 -13.92
CA GLY A 83 -1.74 -1.46 -13.14
C GLY A 83 -0.28 -1.08 -13.15
N HIS A 84 0.00 0.19 -12.85
CA HIS A 84 1.35 0.67 -12.51
C HIS A 84 1.28 1.82 -11.50
N LEU A 85 2.35 1.98 -10.70
CA LEU A 85 2.30 2.80 -9.49
C LEU A 85 2.13 4.30 -9.77
N ASP A 86 2.68 4.83 -10.86
CA ASP A 86 2.51 6.23 -11.25
C ASP A 86 1.03 6.60 -11.48
N ARG A 87 0.22 5.76 -12.14
CA ARG A 87 -1.22 6.00 -12.33
C ARG A 87 -1.97 5.88 -11.02
N ASP A 88 -1.77 4.77 -10.32
CA ASP A 88 -2.46 4.49 -9.05
C ASP A 88 -2.21 5.61 -8.04
N THR A 89 -0.99 6.13 -7.99
CA THR A 89 -0.62 7.24 -7.09
C THR A 89 -1.21 8.60 -7.53
N ASN A 90 -1.41 8.84 -8.84
CA ASN A 90 -2.14 10.03 -9.31
C ASN A 90 -3.60 9.98 -8.85
N GLU A 91 -4.26 8.84 -9.01
CA GLU A 91 -5.65 8.65 -8.59
C GLU A 91 -5.81 8.73 -7.06
N VAL A 92 -4.85 8.20 -6.29
CA VAL A 92 -4.79 8.42 -4.83
C VAL A 92 -4.67 9.92 -4.52
N ALA A 93 -3.87 10.68 -5.27
CA ALA A 93 -3.72 12.11 -5.05
C ALA A 93 -5.00 12.91 -5.38
N GLU A 94 -5.73 12.54 -6.42
CA GLU A 94 -7.04 13.09 -6.73
C GLU A 94 -8.06 12.78 -5.63
N CYS A 95 -8.08 11.54 -5.12
CA CYS A 95 -8.93 11.15 -4.00
C CYS A 95 -8.59 11.95 -2.73
N VAL A 96 -7.30 12.11 -2.41
CA VAL A 96 -6.84 12.92 -1.27
C VAL A 96 -7.28 14.37 -1.41
N LYS A 97 -7.17 14.95 -2.61
CA LYS A 97 -7.63 16.31 -2.89
C LYS A 97 -9.14 16.43 -2.70
N TYR A 98 -9.92 15.52 -3.27
CA TYR A 98 -11.37 15.48 -3.09
C TYR A 98 -11.76 15.41 -1.61
N ILE A 99 -11.17 14.48 -0.85
CA ILE A 99 -11.44 14.31 0.58
C ILE A 99 -11.09 15.60 1.34
N LYS A 100 -9.96 16.23 1.01
CA LYS A 100 -9.56 17.51 1.62
C LYS A 100 -10.59 18.59 1.39
N ASP A 101 -11.02 18.79 0.15
CA ASP A 101 -11.99 19.82 -0.23
C ASP A 101 -13.36 19.54 0.40
N TYR A 102 -13.81 18.29 0.34
CA TYR A 102 -15.05 17.81 0.96
C TYR A 102 -15.07 18.08 2.47
N LYS A 103 -14.03 17.66 3.20
CA LYS A 103 -13.94 17.86 4.66
C LYS A 103 -13.81 19.32 5.01
N THR A 104 -13.02 20.08 4.25
CA THR A 104 -12.81 21.52 4.48
C THR A 104 -14.11 22.29 4.33
N SER A 105 -14.90 22.00 3.29
CA SER A 105 -16.20 22.67 3.07
C SER A 105 -17.22 22.41 4.19
N LYS A 106 -17.11 21.28 4.90
CA LYS A 106 -18.04 20.88 5.97
C LYS A 106 -17.59 21.25 7.37
N PHE A 107 -16.29 21.11 7.66
CA PHE A 107 -15.75 21.11 9.01
C PHE A 107 -14.52 22.00 9.18
N GLY A 108 -14.06 22.67 8.12
CA GLY A 108 -12.79 23.39 8.12
C GLY A 108 -11.58 22.47 7.96
N ASP A 109 -10.39 23.04 8.16
CA ASP A 109 -9.13 22.35 7.86
C ASP A 109 -8.94 21.09 8.72
N GLY A 110 -8.76 19.95 8.05
CA GLY A 110 -8.64 18.63 8.69
C GLY A 110 -7.38 17.88 8.29
N LYS A 111 -6.97 16.93 9.11
CA LYS A 111 -5.80 16.08 8.90
C LYS A 111 -6.10 14.92 7.94
N ILE A 112 -5.12 14.56 7.10
CA ILE A 112 -5.22 13.40 6.21
C ILE A 112 -4.06 12.43 6.47
N VAL A 113 -4.38 11.16 6.74
CA VAL A 113 -3.40 10.08 6.90
C VAL A 113 -3.64 9.03 5.82
N LEU A 114 -2.59 8.62 5.11
CA LEU A 114 -2.65 7.47 4.22
C LEU A 114 -2.27 6.19 4.99
N MET A 115 -3.03 5.12 4.81
CA MET A 115 -2.75 3.81 5.40
C MET A 115 -2.75 2.74 4.32
N GLY A 116 -1.59 2.22 3.97
CA GLY A 116 -1.42 1.10 3.04
C GLY A 116 -1.52 -0.24 3.76
N HIS A 117 -2.23 -1.19 3.16
CA HIS A 117 -2.28 -2.59 3.57
C HIS A 117 -1.60 -3.45 2.52
N SER A 118 -0.72 -4.37 2.93
CA SER A 118 -0.03 -5.27 2.00
C SER A 118 0.68 -4.45 0.91
N SER A 119 0.52 -4.82 -0.36
CA SER A 119 0.99 -4.07 -1.53
C SER A 119 0.38 -2.68 -1.66
N GLY A 120 -0.71 -2.35 -0.97
CA GLY A 120 -1.19 -0.96 -0.81
C GLY A 120 -0.17 -0.05 -0.12
N SER A 121 0.80 -0.64 0.60
CA SER A 121 1.97 0.07 1.11
C SER A 121 2.91 0.57 0.00
N GLN A 122 2.92 -0.09 -1.16
CA GLN A 122 3.65 0.39 -2.35
C GLN A 122 3.11 1.76 -2.77
N PHE A 123 1.77 1.95 -2.78
CA PHE A 123 1.16 3.24 -3.07
C PHE A 123 1.57 4.32 -2.06
N VAL A 124 1.60 4.00 -0.76
CA VAL A 124 2.04 4.95 0.28
C VAL A 124 3.49 5.36 0.05
N MET A 125 4.39 4.41 -0.15
CA MET A 125 5.79 4.72 -0.42
C MET A 125 5.93 5.55 -1.69
N HIS A 126 5.35 5.07 -2.79
CA HIS A 126 5.43 5.70 -4.10
C HIS A 126 4.90 7.15 -4.08
N TYR A 127 3.81 7.40 -3.35
CA TYR A 127 3.29 8.74 -3.08
C TYR A 127 4.34 9.65 -2.43
N LEU A 128 5.10 9.12 -1.47
CA LEU A 128 6.02 9.88 -0.62
C LEU A 128 7.42 10.05 -1.22
N TYR A 129 7.97 9.09 -1.96
CA TYR A 129 9.38 9.12 -2.38
C TYR A 129 9.62 9.64 -3.81
N ARG A 130 8.62 9.55 -4.69
CA ARG A 130 8.77 9.94 -6.10
C ARG A 130 8.75 11.45 -6.31
N PRO A 131 9.29 11.97 -7.45
CA PRO A 131 9.12 13.37 -7.83
C PRO A 131 7.64 13.81 -7.78
N ASN A 132 7.39 15.09 -7.51
CA ASN A 132 6.05 15.66 -7.43
C ASN A 132 5.93 16.92 -8.32
N PRO A 133 5.19 16.89 -9.45
CA PRO A 133 4.47 15.72 -9.99
C PRO A 133 5.43 14.61 -10.44
N HIS A 134 4.89 13.41 -10.74
CA HIS A 134 5.67 12.40 -11.45
C HIS A 134 6.19 12.98 -12.78
N THR A 135 7.33 12.49 -13.26
CA THR A 135 8.03 13.08 -14.42
C THR A 135 8.18 12.11 -15.60
N GLY A 136 7.94 10.82 -15.40
CA GLY A 136 8.11 9.80 -16.43
C GLY A 136 6.79 9.47 -17.11
N ILE A 137 6.76 9.48 -18.44
CA ILE A 137 5.59 9.03 -19.19
C ILE A 137 5.80 7.56 -19.56
N ALA A 138 4.93 6.69 -19.06
CA ALA A 138 4.95 5.28 -19.44
C ALA A 138 4.56 5.15 -20.93
N PRO A 139 5.36 4.47 -21.78
CA PRO A 139 5.02 4.30 -23.20
C PRO A 139 3.66 3.65 -23.43
N PHE A 140 3.21 2.86 -22.46
CA PHE A 140 1.94 2.12 -22.48
C PHE A 140 0.77 2.81 -21.78
N ASP A 141 0.99 4.02 -21.26
CA ASP A 141 -0.06 4.90 -20.78
C ASP A 141 0.24 6.35 -21.19
N PRO A 142 0.31 6.63 -22.52
CA PRO A 142 0.75 7.93 -23.03
C PRO A 142 -0.24 9.06 -22.76
N SER A 143 -1.48 8.72 -22.38
CA SER A 143 -2.51 9.68 -21.99
C SER A 143 -2.51 10.02 -20.50
N LEU A 144 -1.64 9.39 -19.69
CA LEU A 144 -1.62 9.64 -18.26
C LEU A 144 -1.18 11.08 -17.97
N GLU A 145 -2.08 11.86 -17.38
CA GLU A 145 -1.77 13.18 -16.85
C GLU A 145 -1.30 13.08 -15.41
N HIS A 146 -0.10 13.60 -15.12
CA HIS A 146 0.41 13.62 -13.77
C HIS A 146 -0.15 14.79 -12.97
N VAL A 147 -0.59 14.50 -11.75
CA VAL A 147 -1.16 15.49 -10.85
C VAL A 147 -0.18 15.83 -9.73
N LYS A 148 -0.26 17.06 -9.22
CA LYS A 148 0.49 17.45 -8.03
C LYS A 148 -0.12 16.77 -6.80
N ARG A 149 0.70 16.00 -6.10
CA ARG A 149 0.34 15.34 -4.84
C ARG A 149 0.35 16.35 -3.69
N LEU A 150 -0.67 16.29 -2.84
CA LEU A 150 -0.77 17.13 -1.64
C LEU A 150 0.12 16.56 -0.52
N GLY A 151 0.61 17.44 0.36
CA GLY A 151 1.23 16.97 1.59
C GLY A 151 0.19 16.33 2.51
N ILE A 152 0.54 15.19 3.11
CA ILE A 152 -0.31 14.44 4.06
C ILE A 152 0.21 14.60 5.50
N ASP A 153 -0.69 14.47 6.46
CA ASP A 153 -0.42 14.62 7.89
C ASP A 153 0.01 13.31 8.56
N GLY A 154 0.14 12.23 7.80
CA GLY A 154 0.69 10.98 8.32
C GLY A 154 0.64 9.85 7.29
N ALA A 155 1.47 8.84 7.50
CA ALA A 155 1.57 7.67 6.67
C ALA A 155 1.74 6.41 7.51
N ILE A 156 0.96 5.38 7.19
CA ILE A 156 0.96 4.09 7.86
C ILE A 156 1.14 3.01 6.79
N MET A 157 2.03 2.05 7.02
CA MET A 157 2.17 0.84 6.20
C MET A 157 1.98 -0.38 7.07
N GLN A 158 0.97 -1.19 6.76
CA GLN A 158 0.69 -2.44 7.45
C GLN A 158 1.01 -3.63 6.55
N ALA A 159 1.82 -4.55 7.07
CA ALA A 159 2.41 -5.67 6.34
C ALA A 159 2.99 -5.26 4.97
N PRO A 160 3.90 -4.27 4.89
CA PRO A 160 4.64 -4.01 3.67
C PRO A 160 5.59 -5.19 3.39
N VAL A 161 5.17 -6.08 2.50
CA VAL A 161 5.92 -7.28 2.10
C VAL A 161 6.37 -7.17 0.65
N SER A 162 7.42 -7.89 0.31
CA SER A 162 7.90 -8.01 -1.07
C SER A 162 7.10 -9.07 -1.83
N ASP A 163 6.46 -8.67 -2.93
CA ASP A 163 5.86 -9.61 -3.87
C ASP A 163 6.92 -10.58 -4.44
N ARG A 164 8.13 -10.08 -4.74
CA ARG A 164 9.27 -10.90 -5.15
C ARG A 164 9.58 -11.99 -4.13
N GLU A 165 9.77 -11.64 -2.86
CA GLU A 165 10.09 -12.64 -1.82
C GLU A 165 8.92 -13.58 -1.51
N ALA A 166 7.67 -13.11 -1.66
CA ALA A 166 6.50 -13.97 -1.57
C ALA A 166 6.46 -15.02 -2.71
N ILE A 167 6.81 -14.62 -3.93
CA ILE A 167 6.95 -15.56 -5.06
C ILE A 167 8.16 -16.49 -4.88
N LEU A 168 9.27 -16.01 -4.31
CA LEU A 168 10.39 -16.88 -3.93
C LEU A 168 9.93 -17.98 -2.98
N LEU A 169 9.12 -17.66 -1.97
CA LEU A 169 8.55 -18.66 -1.06
C LEU A 169 7.69 -19.69 -1.81
N CYS A 170 6.88 -19.25 -2.78
CA CYS A 170 6.10 -20.14 -3.63
C CYS A 170 6.99 -21.08 -4.45
N ARG A 171 8.13 -20.59 -4.95
CA ARG A 171 9.12 -21.37 -5.71
C ARG A 171 9.84 -22.39 -4.82
N GLU A 172 10.14 -22.03 -3.58
CA GLU A 172 10.83 -22.92 -2.63
C GLU A 172 9.91 -24.01 -2.05
N MET A 173 8.66 -23.65 -1.76
CA MET A 173 7.73 -24.50 -1.01
C MET A 173 6.67 -25.17 -1.88
N GLY A 174 6.47 -24.69 -3.11
CA GLY A 174 5.32 -25.02 -3.92
C GLY A 174 4.07 -24.23 -3.48
N ILE A 175 3.03 -24.24 -4.33
CA ILE A 175 1.75 -23.57 -4.03
C ILE A 175 0.61 -24.20 -4.83
N GLY A 176 -0.62 -24.17 -4.31
CA GLY A 176 -1.80 -24.63 -5.06
C GLY A 176 -1.76 -26.10 -5.50
N GLY A 177 -1.07 -26.95 -4.74
CA GLY A 177 -0.87 -28.37 -5.09
C GLY A 177 0.26 -28.62 -6.10
N LYS A 178 1.01 -27.59 -6.49
CA LYS A 178 2.21 -27.69 -7.32
C LYS A 178 3.47 -27.87 -6.47
N THR A 179 4.36 -28.71 -6.95
CA THR A 179 5.68 -28.92 -6.35
C THR A 179 6.61 -27.72 -6.65
N PRO A 180 7.64 -27.48 -5.83
CA PRO A 180 8.66 -26.45 -6.09
C PRO A 180 9.20 -26.46 -7.53
N SER A 181 9.49 -27.65 -8.06
CA SER A 181 10.03 -27.81 -9.42
C SER A 181 9.03 -27.42 -10.52
N GLU A 182 7.73 -27.67 -10.33
CA GLU A 182 6.70 -27.23 -11.29
C GLU A 182 6.55 -25.71 -11.26
N VAL A 183 6.55 -25.12 -10.07
CA VAL A 183 6.46 -23.67 -9.88
C VAL A 183 7.67 -22.98 -10.52
N GLU A 184 8.87 -23.51 -10.29
CA GLU A 184 10.11 -22.98 -10.87
C GLU A 184 10.09 -23.02 -12.41
N ALA A 185 9.66 -24.13 -13.00
CA ALA A 185 9.57 -24.26 -14.45
C ALA A 185 8.58 -23.25 -15.06
N ALA A 186 7.43 -23.03 -14.40
CA ALA A 186 6.47 -22.02 -14.82
C ALA A 186 7.05 -20.59 -14.70
N TYR A 187 7.71 -20.29 -13.58
CA TYR A 187 8.37 -19.00 -13.35
C TYR A 187 9.42 -18.68 -14.42
N GLN A 188 10.34 -19.60 -14.69
CA GLN A 188 11.39 -19.41 -15.71
C GLN A 188 10.80 -19.18 -17.10
N THR A 189 9.71 -19.89 -17.43
CA THR A 189 9.00 -19.69 -18.70
C THR A 189 8.39 -18.29 -18.77
N LEU A 190 7.70 -17.85 -17.71
CA LEU A 190 7.10 -16.52 -17.62
C LEU A 190 8.14 -15.41 -17.70
N GLU A 191 9.25 -15.54 -16.97
CA GLU A 191 10.35 -14.59 -16.99
C GLU A 191 10.97 -14.47 -18.39
N ALA A 192 11.24 -15.59 -19.04
CA ALA A 192 11.79 -15.61 -20.39
C ALA A 192 10.81 -15.01 -21.43
N MET A 193 9.49 -15.17 -21.24
CA MET A 193 8.48 -14.52 -22.07
C MET A 193 8.47 -13.01 -21.82
N ALA A 194 8.42 -12.60 -20.55
CA ALA A 194 8.32 -11.21 -20.17
C ALA A 194 9.56 -10.40 -20.59
N LYS A 195 10.77 -10.97 -20.48
CA LYS A 195 12.02 -10.31 -20.91
C LYS A 195 12.15 -10.13 -22.43
N LYS A 196 11.34 -10.82 -23.25
CA LYS A 196 11.39 -10.71 -24.72
C LYS A 196 10.52 -9.60 -25.29
N VAL A 197 9.65 -8.99 -24.47
CA VAL A 197 8.72 -7.97 -24.95
C VAL A 197 9.44 -6.65 -25.19
N ASP A 198 8.99 -5.91 -26.19
CA ASP A 198 9.45 -4.55 -26.40
C ASP A 198 8.89 -3.65 -25.29
N ARG A 199 9.78 -3.14 -24.43
CA ARG A 199 9.42 -2.26 -23.31
C ARG A 199 8.87 -0.91 -23.78
N GLU A 200 9.14 -0.49 -25.01
CA GLU A 200 8.66 0.77 -25.59
C GLU A 200 7.31 0.63 -26.33
N ALA A 201 6.78 -0.60 -26.47
CA ALA A 201 5.52 -0.82 -27.16
C ALA A 201 4.33 -0.15 -26.45
N ILE A 202 3.42 0.46 -27.20
CA ILE A 202 2.24 1.13 -26.62
C ILE A 202 1.31 0.12 -25.93
N CYS A 203 1.18 -1.09 -26.47
CA CYS A 203 0.39 -2.15 -25.83
C CYS A 203 1.28 -3.09 -25.03
N ASP A 204 0.80 -3.53 -23.88
CA ASP A 204 1.48 -4.57 -23.08
C ASP A 204 1.12 -5.98 -23.58
N THR A 205 2.01 -6.94 -23.32
CA THR A 205 1.78 -8.36 -23.64
C THR A 205 1.36 -9.09 -22.37
N LEU A 206 0.17 -9.67 -22.41
CA LEU A 206 -0.35 -10.47 -21.31
C LEU A 206 0.37 -11.81 -21.23
N LEU A 207 0.78 -12.19 -20.03
CA LEU A 207 1.32 -13.51 -19.78
C LEU A 207 0.20 -14.55 -19.66
N PRO A 208 0.43 -15.82 -20.03
CA PRO A 208 -0.61 -16.85 -19.96
C PRO A 208 -1.08 -17.07 -18.52
N LEU A 209 -2.39 -16.88 -18.27
CA LEU A 209 -3.03 -17.14 -16.97
C LEU A 209 -2.75 -18.55 -16.44
N ALA A 210 -2.72 -19.52 -17.35
CA ALA A 210 -2.42 -20.92 -17.03
C ALA A 210 -1.03 -21.10 -16.42
N LEU A 211 -0.10 -20.17 -16.64
CA LEU A 211 1.24 -20.18 -16.04
C LEU A 211 1.33 -19.25 -14.83
N THR A 212 0.81 -18.03 -14.89
CA THR A 212 0.86 -17.09 -13.75
C THR A 212 0.15 -17.65 -12.52
N SER A 213 -0.95 -18.39 -12.72
CA SER A 213 -1.66 -19.10 -11.65
C SER A 213 -0.86 -20.20 -10.95
N GLN A 214 0.19 -20.72 -11.59
CA GLN A 214 1.03 -21.76 -11.01
C GLN A 214 2.06 -21.22 -10.04
N ILE A 215 2.35 -19.91 -10.08
CA ILE A 215 3.39 -19.29 -9.26
C ILE A 215 2.86 -18.53 -8.05
N GLY A 216 1.55 -18.59 -7.79
CA GLY A 216 0.91 -17.99 -6.62
C GLY A 216 -0.02 -16.82 -6.93
N TYR A 217 -0.05 -16.34 -8.18
CA TYR A 217 -1.04 -15.34 -8.59
C TYR A 217 -2.45 -15.94 -8.76
N LEU A 218 -3.48 -15.10 -8.65
CA LEU A 218 -4.87 -15.53 -8.80
C LEU A 218 -5.15 -15.98 -10.25
N PRO A 219 -5.88 -17.10 -10.46
CA PRO A 219 -6.03 -17.71 -11.78
C PRO A 219 -6.86 -16.92 -12.78
N ASN A 220 -7.60 -15.93 -12.31
CA ASN A 220 -8.50 -15.09 -13.10
C ASN A 220 -8.02 -13.63 -13.20
N VAL A 221 -6.77 -13.34 -12.79
CA VAL A 221 -6.21 -11.99 -12.91
C VAL A 221 -5.15 -11.97 -14.02
N PRO A 222 -5.38 -11.24 -15.13
CA PRO A 222 -4.37 -11.06 -16.16
C PRO A 222 -3.21 -10.24 -15.62
N ILE A 223 -1.99 -10.66 -15.92
CA ILE A 223 -0.76 -9.95 -15.55
C ILE A 223 0.02 -9.64 -16.82
N SER A 224 0.35 -8.37 -17.01
CA SER A 224 1.16 -7.92 -18.13
C SER A 224 2.63 -8.31 -17.93
N SER A 225 3.39 -8.37 -19.02
CA SER A 225 4.82 -8.70 -18.96
C SER A 225 5.59 -7.66 -18.14
N ARG A 226 5.27 -6.36 -18.28
CA ARG A 226 5.90 -5.31 -17.49
C ARG A 226 5.55 -5.42 -16.01
N ARG A 227 4.27 -5.62 -15.68
CA ARG A 227 3.85 -5.75 -14.28
C ARG A 227 4.45 -6.99 -13.63
N PHE A 228 4.56 -8.10 -14.36
CA PHE A 228 5.27 -9.30 -13.90
C PHE A 228 6.73 -9.00 -13.56
N LEU A 229 7.47 -8.32 -14.46
CA LEU A 229 8.87 -7.98 -14.20
C LEU A 229 9.01 -7.03 -13.01
N SER A 230 8.10 -6.06 -12.88
CA SER A 230 8.11 -5.12 -11.77
C SER A 230 7.91 -5.81 -10.41
N LEU A 231 6.87 -6.65 -10.30
CA LEU A 231 6.53 -7.40 -9.08
C LEU A 231 7.59 -8.42 -8.68
N ASN A 232 8.13 -9.17 -9.64
CA ASN A 232 9.07 -10.25 -9.37
C ASN A 232 10.53 -9.77 -9.34
N SER A 233 10.83 -8.63 -9.95
CA SER A 233 12.14 -7.95 -9.97
C SER A 233 13.32 -8.93 -10.10
N PRO A 234 13.45 -9.66 -11.22
CA PRO A 234 14.42 -10.76 -11.33
C PRO A 234 15.89 -10.31 -11.22
N GLU A 235 16.19 -9.04 -11.47
CA GLU A 235 17.53 -8.45 -11.33
C GLU A 235 17.82 -7.92 -9.92
N SER A 236 16.85 -8.01 -9.00
CA SER A 236 17.02 -7.65 -7.59
C SER A 236 17.90 -8.67 -6.85
N PRO A 237 18.83 -8.22 -5.98
CA PRO A 237 18.93 -6.88 -5.39
C PRO A 237 19.81 -5.88 -6.16
N LEU A 238 20.40 -6.26 -7.30
CA LEU A 238 21.29 -5.38 -8.07
C LEU A 238 20.54 -4.23 -8.74
N ALA A 239 19.36 -4.53 -9.31
CA ALA A 239 18.49 -3.54 -9.94
C ALA A 239 17.00 -3.85 -9.63
N PRO A 240 16.51 -3.51 -8.42
CA PRO A 240 15.09 -3.63 -8.09
C PRO A 240 14.22 -2.81 -9.04
N GLU A 241 13.10 -3.37 -9.49
CA GLU A 241 12.11 -2.64 -10.28
C GLU A 241 11.08 -1.92 -9.39
N GLU A 242 10.08 -1.28 -9.99
CA GLU A 242 9.26 -0.25 -9.33
C GLU A 242 8.48 -0.74 -8.10
N ASP A 243 7.96 -1.97 -8.14
CA ASP A 243 7.19 -2.56 -7.05
C ASP A 243 8.06 -3.19 -5.94
N ASP A 244 9.34 -3.50 -6.23
CA ASP A 244 10.25 -4.14 -5.29
C ASP A 244 10.87 -3.11 -4.32
N LEU A 245 10.02 -2.59 -3.44
CA LEU A 245 10.37 -1.58 -2.45
C LEU A 245 10.71 -2.19 -1.08
N PHE A 246 10.36 -3.46 -0.86
CA PHE A 246 10.32 -4.08 0.46
C PHE A 246 11.13 -5.37 0.58
N SER A 247 11.83 -5.83 -0.46
CA SER A 247 12.66 -7.03 -0.35
C SER A 247 13.75 -6.85 0.70
N SER A 248 13.95 -7.90 1.51
CA SER A 248 14.86 -7.88 2.66
C SER A 248 16.33 -7.71 2.27
N ASP A 249 16.70 -8.07 1.05
CA ASP A 249 18.06 -8.02 0.49
C ASP A 249 18.38 -6.74 -0.29
N ILE A 250 17.44 -5.79 -0.42
CA ILE A 250 17.69 -4.49 -1.05
C ILE A 250 18.77 -3.75 -0.28
N GLY A 251 19.83 -3.30 -0.96
CA GLY A 251 20.94 -2.58 -0.34
C GLY A 251 20.60 -1.16 0.14
N ASP A 252 21.36 -0.65 1.11
CA ASP A 252 21.12 0.67 1.72
C ASP A 252 21.19 1.83 0.72
N GLU A 253 21.99 1.72 -0.36
CA GLU A 253 22.03 2.70 -1.44
C GLU A 253 20.67 2.83 -2.15
N HIS A 254 19.97 1.71 -2.36
CA HIS A 254 18.66 1.72 -2.97
C HIS A 254 17.59 2.19 -1.96
N LEU A 255 17.68 1.79 -0.68
CA LEU A 255 16.82 2.32 0.37
C LEU A 255 16.94 3.85 0.52
N ALA A 256 18.13 4.42 0.29
CA ALA A 256 18.32 5.87 0.27
C ALA A 256 17.55 6.55 -0.89
N LYS A 257 17.42 5.86 -2.04
CA LYS A 257 16.67 6.34 -3.23
C LYS A 257 15.15 6.21 -3.08
N THR A 258 14.68 5.43 -2.10
CA THR A 258 13.25 5.26 -1.78
C THR A 258 12.92 5.86 -0.41
N PHE A 259 13.11 5.12 0.67
CA PHE A 259 12.87 5.55 2.05
C PHE A 259 13.60 6.86 2.41
N GLY A 260 14.85 7.05 1.98
CA GLY A 260 15.60 8.29 2.22
C GLY A 260 14.96 9.52 1.57
N MET A 261 14.32 9.35 0.42
CA MET A 261 13.74 10.48 -0.33
C MET A 261 12.47 11.07 0.32
N ILE A 262 11.85 10.37 1.29
CA ILE A 262 10.59 10.82 1.92
C ILE A 262 10.72 12.24 2.49
N LYS A 263 11.85 12.55 3.14
CA LYS A 263 12.10 13.90 3.68
C LYS A 263 12.19 14.94 2.59
N GLU A 264 12.97 14.63 1.56
CA GLU A 264 13.33 15.55 0.49
C GLU A 264 12.12 15.91 -0.38
N ARG A 265 11.17 14.97 -0.56
CA ARG A 265 9.91 15.25 -1.25
C ARG A 265 8.98 16.17 -0.48
N GLY A 266 9.12 16.25 0.85
CA GLY A 266 8.37 17.17 1.69
C GLY A 266 6.86 16.91 1.72
N LEU A 267 6.43 15.67 1.44
CA LEU A 267 5.02 15.28 1.37
C LEU A 267 4.45 14.73 2.68
N LEU A 268 5.29 14.52 3.70
CA LEU A 268 4.87 13.98 5.00
C LEU A 268 5.09 15.00 6.11
N ASN A 269 4.01 15.42 6.77
CA ASN A 269 4.06 16.45 7.82
C ASN A 269 4.21 15.89 9.25
N HIS A 270 3.91 14.61 9.48
CA HIS A 270 4.10 13.94 10.77
C HIS A 270 5.16 12.84 10.67
N LYS A 271 4.77 11.56 10.77
CA LYS A 271 5.68 10.42 10.84
C LYS A 271 5.26 9.30 9.90
N LEU A 272 6.19 8.42 9.56
CA LEU A 272 5.91 7.14 8.91
C LEU A 272 5.83 6.05 9.99
N MET A 273 4.67 5.42 10.12
CA MET A 273 4.48 4.24 10.98
C MET A 273 4.49 2.96 10.13
N VAL A 274 5.23 1.95 10.58
CA VAL A 274 5.25 0.63 9.95
C VAL A 274 4.83 -0.45 10.94
N LEU A 275 3.79 -1.20 10.57
CA LEU A 275 3.23 -2.30 11.34
C LEU A 275 3.46 -3.61 10.59
N TYR A 276 4.57 -4.28 10.89
CA TYR A 276 4.90 -5.57 10.29
C TYR A 276 4.12 -6.70 10.99
N SER A 277 3.75 -7.75 10.26
CA SER A 277 3.06 -8.91 10.83
C SER A 277 4.05 -9.99 11.31
N GLY A 278 4.02 -10.32 12.61
CA GLY A 278 4.99 -11.24 13.22
C GLY A 278 4.92 -12.68 12.69
N ALA A 279 3.71 -13.19 12.49
CA ALA A 279 3.44 -14.51 11.90
C ALA A 279 2.99 -14.42 10.43
N ASP A 280 3.48 -13.41 9.70
CA ASP A 280 3.16 -13.23 8.28
C ASP A 280 3.63 -14.42 7.44
N GLN A 281 2.67 -15.13 6.84
CA GLN A 281 2.89 -16.30 6.01
C GLN A 281 3.35 -15.97 4.58
N ALA A 282 3.31 -14.71 4.17
CA ALA A 282 3.80 -14.25 2.87
C ALA A 282 5.29 -13.88 2.89
N VAL A 283 5.96 -14.01 4.05
CA VAL A 283 7.36 -13.58 4.25
C VAL A 283 8.22 -14.81 4.52
N PRO A 284 9.34 -15.00 3.78
CA PRO A 284 10.22 -16.13 4.02
C PRO A 284 10.75 -16.17 5.46
N ALA A 285 10.91 -17.39 6.00
CA ALA A 285 11.31 -17.59 7.40
C ALA A 285 12.73 -17.08 7.72
N TYR A 286 13.59 -16.89 6.71
CA TYR A 286 14.95 -16.36 6.89
C TYR A 286 14.97 -14.85 7.13
N VAL A 287 13.88 -14.13 6.86
CA VAL A 287 13.84 -12.66 6.95
C VAL A 287 13.78 -12.23 8.42
N ASP A 288 14.81 -11.51 8.87
CA ASP A 288 14.81 -10.80 10.15
C ASP A 288 13.94 -9.53 10.05
N LYS A 289 12.67 -9.66 10.44
CA LYS A 289 11.68 -8.57 10.37
C LYS A 289 12.06 -7.37 11.24
N GLU A 290 12.62 -7.60 12.43
CA GLU A 290 13.04 -6.52 13.32
C GLU A 290 14.27 -5.79 12.76
N GLY A 291 15.26 -6.55 12.29
CA GLY A 291 16.42 -6.00 11.57
C GLY A 291 16.01 -5.20 10.34
N LEU A 292 15.04 -5.68 9.57
CA LEU A 292 14.51 -4.99 8.39
C LEU A 292 13.86 -3.65 8.75
N LEU A 293 13.03 -3.60 9.81
CA LEU A 293 12.45 -2.34 10.30
C LEU A 293 13.53 -1.36 10.75
N VAL A 294 14.61 -1.83 11.39
CA VAL A 294 15.75 -0.98 11.77
C VAL A 294 16.44 -0.38 10.55
N ARG A 295 16.63 -1.17 9.49
CA ARG A 295 17.23 -0.69 8.22
C ARG A 295 16.36 0.38 7.56
N TRP A 296 15.05 0.16 7.45
CA TRP A 296 14.13 1.16 6.91
C TRP A 296 14.08 2.43 7.76
N MET A 297 14.02 2.30 9.09
CA MET A 297 14.09 3.42 10.01
C MET A 297 15.36 4.25 9.80
N ASN A 298 16.51 3.60 9.63
CA ASN A 298 17.79 4.27 9.40
C ASN A 298 17.80 5.00 8.06
N ALA A 299 17.28 4.40 6.99
CA ALA A 299 17.15 5.04 5.69
C ALA A 299 16.25 6.29 5.76
N VAL A 300 15.03 6.15 6.31
CA VAL A 300 14.06 7.25 6.47
C VAL A 300 14.60 8.38 7.34
N ASN A 301 15.29 8.06 8.44
CA ASN A 301 15.85 9.06 9.36
C ASN A 301 17.24 9.55 8.94
N HIS A 302 17.74 9.17 7.76
CA HIS A 302 19.08 9.50 7.29
C HIS A 302 20.17 9.22 8.34
N ASN A 303 20.13 8.02 8.94
CA ASN A 303 21.00 7.59 10.04
C ASN A 303 20.93 8.49 11.29
N GLY A 304 19.72 8.96 11.62
CA GLY A 304 19.44 9.73 12.83
C GLY A 304 19.51 11.25 12.68
N ARG A 305 19.78 11.76 11.47
CA ARG A 305 19.73 13.20 11.17
C ARG A 305 18.30 13.75 11.21
N ASP A 306 17.33 12.93 10.84
CA ASP A 306 15.92 13.26 10.85
C ASP A 306 15.13 12.40 11.84
N GLN A 307 13.92 12.85 12.15
CA GLN A 307 12.96 12.09 12.95
C GLN A 307 11.66 11.96 12.17
N ILE A 308 11.62 11.08 11.17
CA ILE A 308 10.46 10.85 10.31
C ILE A 308 9.81 9.50 10.64
N TRP A 309 10.58 8.51 11.05
CA TRP A 309 10.04 7.23 11.54
C TRP A 309 9.29 7.41 12.86
N ASP A 310 8.12 6.78 12.99
CA ASP A 310 7.39 6.68 14.25
C ASP A 310 7.97 5.53 15.09
N ARG A 311 8.76 5.88 16.11
CA ARG A 311 9.37 4.89 17.03
C ARG A 311 8.41 4.34 18.06
N ASP A 312 7.34 5.07 18.38
CA ASP A 312 6.45 4.75 19.49
C ASP A 312 5.41 3.70 19.07
N HIS A 313 4.98 3.76 17.81
CA HIS A 313 3.89 2.94 17.31
C HIS A 313 4.31 1.88 16.29
N SER A 314 5.41 2.08 15.54
CA SER A 314 5.92 1.06 14.62
C SER A 314 6.39 -0.19 15.36
N ALA A 315 6.08 -1.37 14.84
CA ALA A 315 6.47 -2.65 15.45
C ALA A 315 6.26 -3.83 14.50
N VAL A 316 6.88 -4.97 14.85
CA VAL A 316 6.40 -6.29 14.45
C VAL A 316 5.31 -6.73 15.42
N ILE A 317 4.06 -6.87 14.94
CA ILE A 317 2.91 -7.26 15.78
C ILE A 317 2.97 -8.77 16.04
N PRO A 318 3.15 -9.23 17.29
CA PRO A 318 3.30 -10.64 17.60
C PRO A 318 2.06 -11.44 17.18
N GLY A 319 2.27 -12.60 16.55
CA GLY A 319 1.20 -13.51 16.13
C GLY A 319 0.29 -13.00 14.99
N ALA A 320 0.52 -11.78 14.49
CA ALA A 320 -0.25 -11.26 13.36
C ALA A 320 0.11 -11.99 12.07
N SER A 321 -0.90 -12.54 11.40
CA SER A 321 -0.85 -12.99 10.00
C SER A 321 -0.89 -11.80 9.04
N HIS A 322 -0.68 -12.05 7.75
CA HIS A 322 -0.59 -10.98 6.74
C HIS A 322 -1.75 -9.96 6.77
N ALA A 323 -2.99 -10.46 6.70
CA ALA A 323 -4.22 -9.65 6.66
C ALA A 323 -5.04 -9.70 7.96
N LEU A 324 -4.55 -10.41 8.99
CA LEU A 324 -5.21 -10.56 10.28
C LEU A 324 -6.66 -11.09 10.20
N SER A 325 -6.97 -11.87 9.16
CA SER A 325 -8.33 -12.26 8.75
C SER A 325 -8.92 -13.47 9.48
N ASN A 326 -8.07 -14.24 10.17
CA ASN A 326 -8.48 -15.47 10.86
C ASN A 326 -9.08 -15.17 12.25
N ASP A 327 -9.81 -16.14 12.81
CA ASP A 327 -10.49 -15.98 14.10
C ASP A 327 -9.48 -15.85 15.28
N ASP A 328 -8.30 -16.47 15.17
CA ASP A 328 -7.20 -16.38 16.13
C ASP A 328 -6.50 -15.01 16.14
N GLN A 329 -6.84 -14.13 15.19
CA GLN A 329 -6.20 -12.82 15.03
C GLN A 329 -6.84 -11.72 15.88
N ALA A 330 -7.76 -12.05 16.79
CA ALA A 330 -8.46 -11.06 17.62
C ALA A 330 -7.51 -10.18 18.46
N GLU A 331 -6.51 -10.76 19.13
CA GLU A 331 -5.53 -9.99 19.91
C GLU A 331 -4.56 -9.21 19.01
N PRO A 332 -3.97 -9.78 17.94
CA PRO A 332 -3.21 -9.01 16.96
C PRO A 332 -3.98 -7.81 16.37
N ARG A 333 -5.27 -7.98 16.05
CA ARG A 333 -6.12 -6.88 15.57
C ARG A 333 -6.31 -5.79 16.62
N LYS A 334 -6.50 -6.15 17.90
CA LYS A 334 -6.57 -5.16 18.99
C LYS A 334 -5.27 -4.37 19.13
N ASP A 335 -4.11 -5.01 19.05
CA ASP A 335 -2.82 -4.29 19.14
C ASP A 335 -2.64 -3.35 17.94
N LEU A 336 -2.94 -3.82 16.72
CA LEU A 336 -2.93 -3.00 15.51
C LEU A 336 -3.81 -1.76 15.67
N VAL A 337 -5.08 -1.94 16.07
CA VAL A 337 -6.05 -0.83 16.24
C VAL A 337 -5.57 0.14 17.31
N ARG A 338 -5.04 -0.35 18.44
CA ARG A 338 -4.49 0.48 19.51
C ARG A 338 -3.34 1.36 19.00
N ARG A 339 -2.43 0.80 18.20
CA ARG A 339 -1.30 1.54 17.61
C ARG A 339 -1.76 2.58 16.60
N VAL A 340 -2.71 2.23 15.72
CA VAL A 340 -3.31 3.18 14.77
C VAL A 340 -3.99 4.33 15.51
N LEU A 341 -4.80 4.07 16.52
CA LEU A 341 -5.43 5.14 17.31
C LEU A 341 -4.40 6.01 18.03
N GLY A 342 -3.37 5.41 18.66
CA GLY A 342 -2.29 6.16 19.29
C GLY A 342 -1.58 7.08 18.30
N TYR A 343 -1.26 6.56 17.11
CA TYR A 343 -0.67 7.33 16.02
C TYR A 343 -1.55 8.52 15.61
N LEU A 344 -2.84 8.29 15.35
CA LEU A 344 -3.77 9.34 14.93
C LEU A 344 -3.91 10.46 15.98
N LEU A 345 -3.98 10.10 17.27
CA LEU A 345 -4.02 11.07 18.38
C LEU A 345 -2.75 11.93 18.48
N THR A 346 -1.59 11.42 18.05
CA THR A 346 -0.36 12.23 17.96
C THR A 346 -0.34 13.11 16.72
N ALA A 347 -0.87 12.64 15.59
CA ALA A 347 -0.96 13.40 14.34
C ALA A 347 -1.89 14.63 14.48
N GLU A 348 -2.98 14.51 15.24
CA GLU A 348 -3.88 15.64 15.57
C GLU A 348 -3.16 16.81 16.24
N LYS A 349 -2.14 16.52 17.06
CA LYS A 349 -1.41 17.52 17.84
C LYS A 349 -0.37 18.27 17.01
N VAL A 350 -0.09 17.83 15.79
CA VAL A 350 0.85 18.50 14.88
C VAL A 350 0.19 19.75 14.31
N PRO A 351 0.76 20.95 14.53
CA PRO A 351 0.21 22.19 13.98
C PRO A 351 0.02 22.08 12.46
N THR A 352 -1.12 22.53 11.95
CA THR A 352 -1.31 22.68 10.51
C THR A 352 -0.31 23.69 9.99
N LYS A 353 0.55 23.27 9.04
CA LYS A 353 1.38 24.24 8.34
C LYS A 353 0.44 25.13 7.52
N PRO A 354 0.56 26.47 7.57
CA PRO A 354 -0.21 27.32 6.69
C PRO A 354 0.09 26.91 5.26
N THR A 355 -0.94 26.52 4.52
CA THR A 355 -0.87 26.38 3.07
C THR A 355 -0.47 27.75 2.54
N LYS A 356 0.75 27.87 2.01
CA LYS A 356 1.08 29.04 1.20
C LYS A 356 0.10 29.02 0.03
N SER A 357 -0.85 29.95 0.02
CA SER A 357 -1.62 30.27 -1.17
C SER A 357 -0.61 30.71 -2.22
N ASN A 358 -0.41 29.88 -3.22
CA ASN A 358 0.21 30.34 -4.45
C ASN A 358 -0.89 31.08 -5.20
N ASP A 359 -0.91 32.40 -5.06
CA ASP A 359 -1.47 33.29 -6.09
C ASP A 359 -0.66 33.15 -7.38
#